data_AF-A0A6N6KXI9-F1
#
_entry.id   AF-A0A6N6KXI9-F1
#
_cell.length_a   1.000
_cell.length_b   1.000
_cell.length_c   1.000
_cell.angle_alpha   90.00
_cell.angle_beta   90.00
_cell.angle_gamma   90.00
#
_symmetry.space_group_name_H-M   'P 1'
#
loop_
_entity.id
_entity.type
_entity.pdbx_description
1 polymer ?
#
loop_
_entity_poly.entity_id
_entity_poly.type
_entity_poly.pdbx_seq_one_letter_code
_entity_poly.pdbx_strand_id
1 'polypeptide(L)' 'MCWPGTIREKYQLGDKIMVDGQQGTLEAVGAINTEIAVEDGRIVVPNTHLTETKTKIIE' A
#
# COMPACT_ATOMS: atom_id res chain seq x y z
N MET A 1 13.10 18.47 10.94
CA MET A 1 11.73 17.92 11.06
C MET A 1 11.64 16.79 10.06
N CYS A 2 11.80 15.55 10.49
CA CYS A 2 11.58 14.42 9.59
C CYS A 2 10.07 14.26 9.45
N TRP A 3 9.53 14.57 8.26
CA TRP A 3 8.19 14.15 7.92
C TRP A 3 8.13 12.62 8.04
N PRO A 4 7.06 12.04 8.59
CA PRO A 4 6.92 10.58 8.57
C PRO A 4 7.04 10.14 7.12
N GLY A 5 7.99 9.22 6.86
CA GLY A 5 8.31 8.77 5.50
C GLY A 5 7.05 8.47 4.72
N THR A 6 6.95 9.07 3.54
CA THR A 6 5.82 8.90 2.63
C THR A 6 5.65 7.43 2.30
N ILE A 7 4.45 7.00 1.90
CA ILE A 7 4.22 5.59 1.52
C ILE A 7 5.17 5.10 0.43
N ARG A 8 5.65 5.99 -0.43
CA ARG A 8 6.69 5.69 -1.42
C ARG A 8 8.04 5.27 -0.83
N GLU A 9 8.33 5.68 0.40
CA GLU A 9 9.55 5.30 1.12
C GLU A 9 9.37 4.00 1.89
N LYS A 10 8.13 3.61 2.17
CA LYS A 10 7.80 2.38 2.92
C LYS A 10 7.50 1.18 2.04
N TYR A 11 6.99 1.41 0.82
CA TYR A 11 6.60 0.35 -0.11
C TYR A 11 7.13 0.66 -1.51
N GLN A 12 7.60 -0.38 -2.19
CA GLN A 12 7.99 -0.33 -3.59
C GLN A 12 6.87 -0.88 -4.48
N LEU A 13 6.81 -0.39 -5.72
CA LEU A 13 5.90 -0.97 -6.70
C LEU A 13 6.31 -2.42 -6.96
N GLY A 14 5.33 -3.32 -6.97
CA GLY A 14 5.54 -4.77 -7.03
C GLY A 14 5.60 -5.46 -5.66
N ASP A 15 5.65 -4.71 -4.56
CA ASP A 15 5.60 -5.30 -3.23
C ASP A 15 4.27 -6.02 -2.99
N LYS A 16 4.34 -7.22 -2.44
CA LYS A 16 3.17 -7.94 -1.94
C LYS A 16 2.87 -7.48 -0.52
N ILE A 17 1.70 -6.89 -0.35
CA ILE A 17 1.22 -6.39 0.93
C ILE A 17 -0.14 -7.00 1.28
N MET A 18 -0.42 -7.07 2.57
CA MET A 18 -1.75 -7.45 3.06
C MET A 18 -2.51 -6.19 3.52
N VAL A 19 -3.68 -5.94 2.95
CA VAL A 19 -4.58 -4.85 3.33
C VAL A 19 -5.94 -5.42 3.67
N ASP A 20 -6.44 -5.14 4.87
CA ASP A 20 -7.74 -5.64 5.36
C ASP A 20 -7.93 -7.16 5.24
N GLY A 21 -6.84 -7.92 5.38
CA GLY A 21 -6.83 -9.38 5.26
C GLY A 21 -6.82 -9.89 3.81
N GLN A 22 -6.81 -9.00 2.82
CA GLN A 22 -6.59 -9.35 1.41
C GLN A 22 -5.13 -9.18 1.05
N GLN A 23 -4.56 -10.19 0.39
CA GLN A 23 -3.23 -10.07 -0.19
C GLN A 23 -3.33 -9.36 -1.54
N GLY A 24 -2.47 -8.37 -1.75
CA GLY A 24 -2.40 -7.64 -3.00
C GLY A 24 -0.98 -7.22 -3.35
N THR A 25 -0.77 -6.84 -4.60
CA THR A 25 0.47 -6.31 -5.13
C THR A 25 0.33 -4.81 -5.36
N LEU A 26 1.27 -4.04 -4.83
CA LEU A 26 1.27 -2.59 -4.95
C LEU A 26 1.59 -2.20 -6.39
N GLU A 27 0.64 -1.62 -7.12
CA GLU A 27 0.83 -1.31 -8.55
C GLU A 27 1.15 0.17 -8.78
N ALA A 28 0.54 1.07 -8.01
CA ALA A 28 0.81 2.49 -8.13
C ALA A 28 0.65 3.22 -6.81
N VAL A 29 1.53 4.21 -6.55
CA VAL A 29 1.42 5.12 -5.41
C VAL A 29 1.27 6.54 -5.92
N GLY A 30 0.04 7.05 -5.80
CA GLY A 30 -0.30 8.45 -6.03
C GLY A 30 -0.04 9.33 -4.81
N ALA A 31 -0.31 10.62 -4.96
CA ALA A 31 -0.08 11.61 -3.89
C ALA A 31 -0.99 11.38 -2.67
N ILE A 32 -2.23 10.93 -2.90
CA ILE A 32 -3.26 10.78 -1.86
C ILE A 32 -3.70 9.32 -1.69
N ASN A 33 -3.72 8.55 -2.80
CA ASN A 33 -4.19 7.18 -2.82
C ASN A 33 -3.14 6.25 -3.43
N THR A 34 -3.25 4.97 -3.10
CA THR A 34 -2.44 3.88 -3.62
C THR A 34 -3.35 2.85 -4.26
N GLU A 35 -2.90 2.29 -5.38
CA GLU A 35 -3.59 1.28 -6.14
C GLU A 35 -2.92 -0.07 -5.93
N ILE A 36 -3.73 -1.07 -5.61
CA ILE A 36 -3.28 -2.41 -5.25
C ILE A 36 -4.05 -3.41 -6.10
N ALA A 37 -3.32 -4.27 -6.81
CA ALA A 37 -3.90 -5.41 -7.49
C ALA A 37 -4.16 -6.55 -6.49
N VAL A 38 -5.39 -7.00 -6.40
CA VAL A 38 -5.85 -8.14 -5.60
C VAL A 38 -6.41 -9.22 -6.54
N GLU A 39 -6.71 -10.42 -6.02
CA GLU A 39 -7.23 -11.51 -6.86
C GLU A 39 -8.52 -11.15 -7.62
N ASP A 40 -9.42 -10.39 -6.99
CA ASP A 40 -10.69 -9.94 -7.58
C ASP A 40 -10.56 -8.66 -8.45
N GLY A 41 -9.35 -8.13 -8.67
CA GLY A 41 -9.13 -6.97 -9.53
C GLY A 41 -8.21 -5.92 -8.91
N ARG A 42 -8.64 -4.65 -8.86
CA ARG A 42 -7.85 -3.54 -8.32
C ARG A 42 -8.65 -2.78 -7.27
N ILE A 43 -8.01 -2.54 -6.13
CA ILE A 43 -8.55 -1.70 -5.06
C ILE A 43 -7.75 -0.40 -4.97
N VAL A 44 -8.43 0.68 -4.57
CA VAL A 44 -7.82 1.98 -4.33
C VAL A 44 -7.95 2.28 -2.84
N VAL A 45 -6.80 2.47 -2.19
CA VAL A 45 -6.72 2.65 -0.74
C VAL A 45 -6.09 4.01 -0.44
N PRO A 46 -6.69 4.82 0.45
CA PRO A 46 -6.07 6.07 0.88
C PRO A 46 -4.72 5.84 1.54
N ASN A 47 -3.76 6.73 1.27
CA ASN A 47 -2.43 6.64 1.85
C ASN A 47 -2.47 6.64 3.40
N THR A 48 -3.38 7.38 4.02
CA THR A 48 -3.55 7.36 5.49
C THR A 48 -3.87 5.96 6.01
N HIS A 49 -4.74 5.23 5.30
CA HIS A 49 -5.15 3.89 5.66
C HIS A 49 -3.95 2.92 5.61
N LEU A 50 -3.08 3.01 4.60
CA LEU A 50 -1.89 2.16 4.53
C LEU A 50 -0.86 2.44 5.63
N THR A 51 -0.79 3.68 6.12
CA THR A 51 0.08 4.04 7.26
C THR A 51 -0.48 3.64 8.62
N GLU A 52 -1.80 3.58 8.77
CA GLU A 52 -2.48 3.25 10.03
C GLU A 52 -2.75 1.75 10.16
N THR A 53 -3.08 1.09 9.05
CA THR A 53 -3.31 -0.35 8.99
C THR A 53 -1.98 -1.08 8.94
N LYS A 54 -1.86 -2.18 9.69
CA LYS A 54 -0.68 -3.05 9.75
C LYS A 54 -0.45 -3.77 8.43
N THR A 55 -0.08 -3.03 7.40
CA THR A 55 0.40 -3.56 6.13
C THR A 55 1.69 -4.31 6.40
N LYS A 56 1.65 -5.63 6.19
CA LYS A 56 2.81 -6.50 6.32
C LYS A 56 3.30 -6.83 4.92
N ILE A 57 4.57 -6.53 4.64
CA ILE A 57 5.26 -7.06 3.47
C ILE A 57 5.40 -8.57 3.69
N ILE A 58 4.88 -9.35 2.76
CA ILE A 58 4.98 -10.80 2.76
C ILE A 58 5.98 -11.14 1.66
N GLU A 59 7.25 -11.28 2.06
CA GLU A 59 8.38 -11.66 1.20
C GLU A 59 8.16 -13.01 0.53
#